data_AF-A0A832LB42-F1
#
_entry.id   AF-A0A832LB42-F1
#
_cell.length_a   1.000
_cell.length_b   1.000
_cell.length_c   1.000
_cell.angle_alpha   90.00
_cell.angle_beta   90.00
_cell.angle_gamma   90.00
#
_symmetry.space_group_name_H-M   'P 1'
#
loop_
_entity.id
_entity.type
_entity.pdbx_description
1 polymer ?
#
loop_
_entity_poly.entity_id
_entity_poly.type
_entity_poly.pdbx_seq_one_letter_code
_entity_poly.pdbx_strand_id
1 'polypeptide(L)'
;MMEAHPIDEQGLPLIFYKRKDGETVAVLQKDMAYYTSKGLILVPKGFESDGCSMPRFFWRVFGHPFDMQYLREAILHDWLYKTQIFDRKTADLIFREELQKSAQFARDTVRMQILEDLPSITDRDLDKEYKRRLKKVKVLSDWKIACIYRGLRLGGWKAWNDHKKAKEMAA
;
A
#
# COMPACT_ATOMS: atom_id res chain seq x y z
N MET A 1 11.24 28.00 -3.27
CA MET A 1 11.68 27.36 -2.02
C MET A 1 10.74 26.17 -1.83
N MET A 2 11.22 24.93 -1.98
CA MET A 2 10.38 23.72 -1.95
C MET A 2 10.37 23.17 -0.53
N GLU A 3 9.21 23.17 0.12
CA GLU A 3 9.05 22.56 1.44
C GLU A 3 9.02 21.03 1.27
N ALA A 4 10.12 20.38 1.62
CA ALA A 4 10.16 18.93 1.79
C ALA A 4 9.56 18.61 3.16
N HIS A 5 8.44 17.90 3.20
CA HIS A 5 7.91 17.32 4.43
C HIS A 5 8.67 16.00 4.68
N PRO A 6 9.61 15.97 5.64
CA PRO A 6 10.32 14.75 5.95
C PRO A 6 9.41 13.88 6.81
N ILE A 7 9.32 12.61 6.42
CA ILE A 7 8.79 11.48 7.21
C ILE A 7 7.26 11.35 7.09
N ASP A 8 6.83 10.35 6.32
CA ASP A 8 5.49 9.78 6.46
C ASP A 8 5.35 9.11 7.83
N GLU A 9 4.14 8.99 8.38
CA GLU A 9 3.89 8.29 9.66
C GLU A 9 4.35 6.81 9.66
N GLN A 10 4.81 6.28 8.52
CA GLN A 10 5.23 4.90 8.30
C GLN A 10 6.75 4.68 8.32
N GLY A 11 7.55 5.75 8.26
CA GLY A 11 9.01 5.65 8.20
C GLY A 11 9.53 5.07 6.88
N LEU A 12 8.78 5.18 5.78
CA LEU A 12 9.29 4.77 4.47
C LEU A 12 10.33 5.80 3.99
N PRO A 13 11.35 5.36 3.24
CA PRO A 13 12.36 6.26 2.69
C PRO A 13 11.78 7.02 1.48
N LEU A 14 10.78 7.88 1.69
CA LEU A 14 10.05 8.61 0.65
C LEU A 14 10.22 10.12 0.78
N ILE A 15 10.20 10.80 -0.37
CA ILE A 15 10.01 12.24 -0.46
C ILE A 15 8.79 12.49 -1.34
N PHE A 16 7.87 13.33 -0.86
CA PHE A 16 6.73 13.78 -1.65
C PHE A 16 7.08 15.10 -2.37
N TYR A 17 6.68 15.21 -3.63
CA TYR A 17 6.75 16.47 -4.35
C TYR A 17 5.47 16.69 -5.16
N LYS A 18 5.13 17.96 -5.42
CA LYS A 18 4.04 18.33 -6.33
C LYS A 18 4.59 18.57 -7.73
N ARG A 19 4.04 17.86 -8.72
CA ARG A 19 4.27 18.11 -10.14
C ARG A 19 3.61 19.42 -10.59
N LYS A 20 4.01 19.89 -11.77
CA LYS A 20 3.52 21.15 -12.37
C LYS A 20 2.01 21.14 -12.67
N ASP A 21 1.44 19.96 -12.83
CA ASP A 21 0.01 19.70 -13.00
C ASP A 21 -0.78 19.68 -11.67
N GLY A 22 -0.08 19.83 -10.54
CA GLY A 22 -0.66 19.79 -9.19
C GLY A 22 -0.74 18.39 -8.57
N GLU A 23 -0.31 17.34 -9.27
CA GLU A 23 -0.31 15.97 -8.75
C GLU A 23 0.81 15.76 -7.73
N THR A 24 0.51 15.05 -6.64
CA THR A 24 1.52 14.67 -5.64
C THR A 24 2.14 13.34 -6.05
N VAL A 25 3.46 13.22 -5.95
CA VAL A 25 4.21 12.02 -6.31
C VAL A 25 5.14 11.65 -5.16
N ALA A 26 5.22 10.35 -4.85
CA ALA A 26 6.13 9.80 -3.87
C ALA A 26 7.38 9.23 -4.56
N VAL A 27 8.56 9.67 -4.15
CA VAL A 27 9.85 9.20 -4.68
C VAL A 27 10.59 8.39 -3.65
N LEU A 28 10.95 7.16 -4.03
CA LEU A 28 11.82 6.31 -3.23
C LEU A 28 13.24 6.88 -3.14
N GLN A 29 13.71 7.09 -1.91
CA GLN A 29 15.07 7.54 -1.58
C GLN A 29 16.05 6.38 -1.42
N LYS A 30 15.55 5.16 -1.27
CA LYS A 30 16.33 3.93 -1.14
C LYS A 30 15.61 2.79 -1.88
N ASP A 31 16.37 1.78 -2.26
CA ASP A 31 15.79 0.54 -2.77
C ASP A 31 14.90 -0.10 -1.71
N MET A 32 13.74 -0.60 -2.14
CA MET A 32 12.76 -1.21 -1.26
C MET A 32 12.51 -2.66 -1.65
N ALA A 33 12.74 -3.56 -0.71
CA ALA A 33 12.57 -5.00 -0.89
C ALA A 33 11.18 -5.46 -0.45
N TYR A 34 10.57 -6.34 -1.25
CA TYR A 34 9.27 -6.95 -0.99
C TYR A 34 9.36 -8.46 -1.12
N TYR A 35 8.97 -9.17 -0.06
CA TYR A 35 8.93 -10.63 -0.01
C TYR A 35 7.51 -11.11 -0.34
N THR A 36 7.28 -11.37 -1.62
CA THR A 36 5.96 -11.72 -2.16
C THR A 36 5.83 -13.23 -2.37
N SER A 37 4.62 -13.69 -2.66
CA SER A 37 4.37 -15.09 -3.09
C SER A 37 5.08 -15.46 -4.39
N LYS A 38 5.58 -14.48 -5.15
CA LYS A 38 6.36 -14.65 -6.39
C LYS A 38 7.86 -14.48 -6.19
N GLY A 39 8.32 -14.35 -4.95
CA GLY A 39 9.72 -14.15 -4.60
C GLY A 39 10.04 -12.70 -4.23
N LEU A 40 11.35 -12.41 -4.16
CA LEU A 40 11.87 -11.10 -3.83
C LEU A 40 11.70 -10.14 -5.01
N ILE A 41 11.00 -9.03 -4.78
CA ILE A 41 10.88 -7.92 -5.73
C ILE A 41 11.60 -6.72 -5.14
N LEU A 42 12.54 -6.17 -5.90
CA LEU A 42 13.27 -4.94 -5.54
C LEU A 42 12.70 -3.78 -6.35
N VAL A 43 12.17 -2.78 -5.65
CA VAL A 43 11.78 -1.51 -6.25
C VAL A 43 12.96 -0.54 -6.09
N PRO A 44 13.54 -0.03 -7.19
CA PRO A 44 14.76 0.75 -7.12
C PRO A 44 14.52 2.15 -6.55
N LYS A 45 15.55 2.70 -5.92
CA LYS A 45 15.66 4.13 -5.58
C LYS A 45 15.36 4.98 -6.82
N GLY A 46 14.65 6.07 -6.61
CA GLY A 46 14.22 7.00 -7.65
C GLY A 46 12.92 6.58 -8.35
N PHE A 47 12.34 5.43 -7.99
CA PHE A 47 11.01 5.10 -8.46
C PHE A 47 9.98 6.10 -7.95
N GLU A 48 9.17 6.59 -8.88
CA GLU A 48 8.08 7.53 -8.65
C GLU A 48 6.75 6.76 -8.63
N SER A 49 6.06 6.79 -7.50
CA SER A 49 4.72 6.24 -7.33
C SER A 49 3.71 7.39 -7.27
N ASP A 50 2.60 7.22 -7.99
CA ASP A 50 1.43 8.10 -7.97
C ASP A 50 0.44 7.73 -6.85
N GLY A 51 0.82 6.77 -5.98
CA GLY A 51 0.06 6.40 -4.79
C GLY A 51 -1.03 5.35 -5.05
N CYS A 52 -0.89 4.53 -6.08
CA CYS A 52 -1.85 3.57 -6.64
C CYS A 52 -2.57 4.11 -7.86
N SER A 53 -2.41 3.40 -8.98
CA SER A 53 -3.16 3.48 -10.24
C SER A 53 -4.68 3.18 -10.11
N MET A 54 -5.31 3.61 -9.03
CA MET A 54 -6.75 3.54 -8.81
C MET A 54 -7.42 4.72 -9.51
N PRO A 55 -8.40 4.50 -10.41
CA PRO A 55 -9.11 5.58 -11.08
C PRO A 55 -9.66 6.60 -10.08
N ARG A 56 -9.48 7.91 -10.32
CA ARG A 56 -9.87 9.01 -9.40
C ARG A 56 -11.30 8.93 -8.84
N PHE A 57 -12.23 8.33 -9.58
CA PHE A 57 -13.59 8.09 -9.12
C PHE A 57 -13.67 7.18 -7.88
N PHE A 58 -12.76 6.22 -7.75
CA PHE A 58 -12.69 5.30 -6.62
C PHE A 58 -12.14 5.94 -5.34
N TRP A 59 -11.46 7.09 -5.43
CA TRP A 59 -10.98 7.85 -4.26
C TRP A 59 -12.13 8.35 -3.38
N ARG A 60 -13.29 8.65 -3.97
CA ARG A 60 -14.51 9.06 -3.23
C ARG A 60 -15.16 7.92 -2.46
N VAL A 61 -14.91 6.67 -2.86
CA VAL A 61 -15.52 5.48 -2.24
C VAL A 61 -14.59 4.83 -1.22
N PHE A 62 -13.27 4.91 -1.43
CA PHE A 62 -12.30 4.12 -0.69
C PHE A 62 -11.29 4.91 0.17
N GLY A 63 -11.32 6.24 0.10
CA GLY A 63 -10.31 7.09 0.73
C GLY A 63 -9.26 7.54 -0.29
N HIS A 64 -8.50 8.57 0.06
CA HIS A 64 -7.47 9.12 -0.82
C HIS A 64 -6.35 8.07 -1.01
N PRO A 65 -5.75 7.92 -2.21
CA PRO A 65 -4.64 6.97 -2.46
C PRO A 65 -3.44 7.16 -1.52
N PHE A 66 -3.25 8.39 -1.04
CA PHE A 66 -2.25 8.73 -0.04
C PHE A 66 -2.75 8.56 1.40
N ASP A 67 -3.83 7.81 1.64
CA ASP A 67 -4.10 7.28 2.97
C ASP A 67 -2.89 6.43 3.34
N MET A 68 -2.05 6.95 4.24
CA MET A 68 -0.71 6.43 4.51
C MET A 68 -0.73 4.90 4.71
N GLN A 69 -1.80 4.36 5.30
CA GLN A 69 -2.06 2.95 5.62
C GLN A 69 -1.63 1.89 4.60
N TYR A 70 -1.62 2.18 3.29
CA TYR A 70 -1.22 1.19 2.28
C TYR A 70 -0.25 1.72 1.22
N LEU A 71 0.44 2.83 1.52
CA LEU A 71 1.36 3.47 0.57
C LEU A 71 2.51 2.53 0.17
N ARG A 72 3.04 1.78 1.14
CA ARG A 72 4.09 0.78 0.89
C ARG A 72 3.65 -0.24 -0.16
N GLU A 73 2.44 -0.77 -0.03
CA GLU A 73 1.86 -1.76 -0.92
C GLU A 73 1.51 -1.14 -2.29
N ALA A 74 1.05 0.11 -2.30
CA ALA A 74 0.75 0.85 -3.53
C ALA A 74 2.00 1.05 -4.40
N ILE A 75 3.15 1.39 -3.78
CA ILE A 75 4.43 1.51 -4.49
C ILE A 75 4.81 0.23 -5.23
N LEU A 76 4.64 -0.93 -4.57
CA LEU A 76 4.89 -2.22 -5.21
C LEU A 76 3.94 -2.46 -6.38
N HIS A 77 2.65 -2.14 -6.22
CA HIS A 77 1.66 -2.28 -7.27
C HIS A 77 1.97 -1.42 -8.49
N ASP A 78 2.31 -0.14 -8.29
CA ASP A 78 2.67 0.79 -9.36
C ASP A 78 3.94 0.31 -10.09
N TRP A 79 4.94 -0.20 -9.36
CA TRP A 79 6.14 -0.78 -9.96
C TRP A 79 5.81 -1.98 -10.84
N LEU A 80 4.96 -2.89 -10.36
CA LEU A 80 4.51 -4.06 -11.13
C LEU A 80 3.72 -3.67 -12.37
N TYR A 81 2.89 -2.64 -12.27
CA TYR A 81 2.12 -2.09 -13.40
C TYR A 81 3.00 -1.44 -14.45
N LYS A 82 4.02 -0.69 -14.02
CA LYS A 82 4.96 -0.02 -14.93
C LYS A 82 5.90 -0.99 -15.62
N THR A 83 6.46 -1.94 -14.86
CA THR A 83 7.45 -2.88 -15.40
C THR A 83 6.82 -4.03 -16.17
N GLN A 84 5.57 -4.39 -15.87
CA GLN A 84 4.86 -5.51 -16.49
C GLN A 84 5.67 -6.82 -16.50
N ILE A 85 6.38 -7.08 -15.41
CA ILE A 85 7.11 -8.35 -15.20
C ILE A 85 6.12 -9.52 -15.06
N PHE A 86 4.95 -9.24 -14.52
CA PHE A 86 3.83 -10.18 -14.43
C PHE A 86 2.65 -9.66 -15.24
N ASP A 87 1.63 -10.51 -15.45
CA ASP A 87 0.37 -10.06 -16.00
C ASP A 87 -0.44 -9.27 -14.96
N ARG A 88 -1.38 -8.45 -15.42
CA ARG A 88 -2.24 -7.61 -14.57
C ARG A 88 -2.88 -8.40 -13.44
N LYS A 89 -3.36 -9.62 -13.70
CA LYS A 89 -4.07 -10.41 -12.70
C LYS A 89 -3.16 -10.81 -11.56
N THR A 90 -1.91 -11.15 -11.87
CA THR A 90 -0.89 -11.47 -10.88
C THR A 90 -0.46 -10.23 -10.12
N ALA A 91 -0.28 -9.08 -10.78
CA ALA A 91 0.04 -7.82 -10.09
C ALA A 91 -1.05 -7.42 -9.07
N ASP A 92 -2.32 -7.50 -9.47
CA ASP A 92 -3.47 -7.23 -8.59
C ASP A 92 -3.55 -8.22 -7.41
N LEU A 93 -3.18 -9.49 -7.65
CA LEU A 93 -3.17 -10.53 -6.61
C LEU A 93 -2.06 -10.27 -5.59
N ILE A 94 -0.83 -10.00 -6.04
CA ILE A 94 0.29 -9.66 -5.17
C ILE A 94 -0.07 -8.46 -4.28
N PHE A 95 -0.65 -7.42 -4.87
CA PHE A 95 -1.07 -6.25 -4.10
C PHE A 95 -2.09 -6.60 -3.01
N ARG A 96 -3.11 -7.40 -3.32
CA ARG A 96 -4.07 -7.87 -2.31
C ARG A 96 -3.39 -8.67 -1.20
N GLU A 97 -2.49 -9.58 -1.54
CA GLU A 97 -1.77 -10.40 -0.55
C GLU A 97 -0.96 -9.52 0.40
N GLU A 98 -0.24 -8.53 -0.12
CA GLU A 98 0.55 -7.62 0.70
C GLU A 98 -0.32 -6.75 1.61
N LEU A 99 -1.48 -6.26 1.13
CA LEU A 99 -2.46 -5.57 1.98
C LEU A 99 -2.95 -6.45 3.13
N GLN A 100 -3.22 -7.74 2.86
CA GLN A 100 -3.66 -8.70 3.88
C GLN A 100 -2.55 -8.99 4.89
N LYS A 101 -1.31 -9.20 4.44
CA LYS A 101 -0.15 -9.40 5.31
C LYS A 101 0.07 -8.21 6.23
N SER A 102 0.04 -6.99 5.68
CA SER A 102 0.22 -5.75 6.43
C SER A 102 -0.88 -5.57 7.49
N ALA A 103 -2.14 -5.81 7.12
CA ALA A 103 -3.25 -5.76 8.07
C ALA A 103 -3.16 -6.82 9.16
N GLN A 104 -2.75 -8.05 8.82
CA GLN A 104 -2.56 -9.14 9.78
C GLN A 104 -1.42 -8.82 10.74
N PHE A 105 -0.27 -8.34 10.24
CA PHE A 105 0.86 -7.94 11.05
C PHE A 105 0.50 -6.86 12.07
N ALA A 106 -0.29 -5.85 11.67
CA ALA A 106 -0.76 -4.83 12.59
C ALA A 106 -1.67 -5.40 13.70
N ARG A 107 -2.56 -6.34 13.36
CA ARG A 107 -3.42 -7.04 14.34
C ARG A 107 -2.60 -7.87 15.32
N ASP A 108 -1.63 -8.62 14.81
CA ASP A 108 -0.74 -9.46 15.62
C ASP A 108 0.13 -8.62 16.54
N THR A 109 0.67 -7.50 16.04
CA THR A 109 1.45 -6.54 16.85
C THR A 109 0.63 -6.03 18.03
N VAL A 110 -0.63 -5.62 17.80
CA VAL A 110 -1.53 -5.19 18.88
C VAL A 110 -1.75 -6.30 19.89
N ARG A 111 -1.99 -7.54 19.43
CA ARG A 111 -2.21 -8.69 20.30
C ARG A 111 -0.96 -8.99 21.15
N MET A 112 0.22 -8.99 20.53
CA MET A 112 1.49 -9.26 21.21
C MET A 112 1.80 -8.19 22.27
N GLN A 113 1.61 -6.91 21.94
CA GLN A 113 1.77 -5.82 22.91
C GLN A 113 0.84 -5.97 24.13
N ILE A 114 -0.38 -6.47 23.94
CA ILE A 114 -1.29 -6.70 25.07
C ILE A 114 -0.78 -7.82 25.97
N LEU A 115 -0.31 -8.92 25.37
CA LEU A 115 0.23 -10.06 26.12
C LEU A 115 1.54 -9.71 26.84
N GLU A 116 2.34 -8.81 26.27
CA GLU A 116 3.55 -8.29 26.91
C GLU A 116 3.23 -7.35 28.08
N ASP A 117 2.33 -6.39 27.87
CA ASP A 117 1.92 -5.44 28.91
C ASP A 117 1.13 -6.11 30.05
N LEU A 118 0.36 -7.16 29.74
CA LEU A 118 -0.56 -7.85 30.65
C LEU A 118 -0.37 -9.37 30.55
N PRO A 119 0.74 -9.93 31.07
CA PRO A 119 1.13 -11.33 30.87
C PRO A 119 0.16 -12.36 31.49
N SER A 120 -0.65 -11.94 32.46
CA SER A 120 -1.64 -12.77 33.16
C SER A 120 -3.09 -12.34 32.87
N ILE A 121 -3.35 -11.71 31.72
CA ILE A 121 -4.69 -11.31 31.29
C ILE A 121 -5.59 -12.53 31.03
N THR A 122 -6.88 -12.41 31.34
CA THR A 122 -7.87 -13.43 31.01
C THR A 122 -8.27 -13.36 29.53
N ASP A 123 -8.73 -14.46 28.93
CA ASP A 123 -9.19 -14.47 27.53
C ASP A 123 -10.31 -13.46 27.26
N ARG A 124 -11.21 -13.27 28.24
CA ARG A 124 -12.31 -12.31 28.13
C ARG A 124 -11.80 -10.87 28.11
N ASP A 125 -10.85 -10.55 28.97
CA ASP A 125 -10.27 -9.20 29.06
C ASP A 125 -9.35 -8.93 27.86
N LEU A 126 -8.69 -9.97 27.33
CA LEU A 126 -7.88 -9.90 26.12
C LEU A 126 -8.71 -9.45 24.91
N ASP A 127 -9.88 -10.05 24.66
CA ASP A 127 -10.74 -9.64 23.54
C ASP A 127 -11.21 -8.18 23.69
N LYS A 128 -11.58 -7.78 24.90
CA LYS A 128 -12.00 -6.40 25.19
C LYS A 128 -10.87 -5.41 24.95
N GLU A 129 -9.67 -5.72 25.44
CA GLU A 129 -8.49 -4.88 25.29
C GLU A 129 -7.98 -4.83 23.85
N TYR A 130 -8.00 -5.97 23.16
CA TYR A 130 -7.69 -6.08 21.74
C TYR A 130 -8.59 -5.17 20.92
N LYS A 131 -9.92 -5.25 21.09
CA LYS A 131 -10.87 -4.36 20.42
C LYS A 131 -10.65 -2.88 20.77
N ARG A 132 -10.23 -2.57 22.00
CA ARG A 132 -9.94 -1.21 22.43
C ARG A 132 -8.68 -0.64 21.75
N ARG A 133 -7.59 -1.40 21.70
CA ARG A 133 -6.32 -0.98 21.08
C ARG A 133 -6.40 -0.97 19.57
N LEU A 134 -7.03 -1.98 18.96
CA LEU A 134 -7.17 -2.08 17.51
C LEU A 134 -7.91 -0.87 16.91
N LYS A 135 -8.90 -0.31 17.62
CA LYS A 135 -9.60 0.93 17.20
C LYS A 135 -8.69 2.15 17.09
N LYS A 136 -7.55 2.16 17.77
CA LYS A 136 -6.57 3.26 17.73
C LYS A 136 -5.54 3.07 16.62
N VAL A 137 -5.43 1.86 16.06
CA VAL A 137 -4.51 1.57 14.97
C VAL A 137 -5.25 1.72 13.65
N LYS A 138 -4.64 2.42 12.69
CA LYS A 138 -5.16 2.56 11.34
C LYS A 138 -4.93 1.25 10.56
N VAL A 139 -5.80 0.25 10.75
CA VAL A 139 -5.74 -1.05 10.06
C VAL A 139 -6.87 -1.17 9.04
N LEU A 140 -6.54 -1.61 7.82
CA LEU A 140 -7.54 -1.92 6.82
C LEU A 140 -8.37 -3.14 7.23
N SER A 141 -9.69 -3.04 7.07
CA SER A 141 -10.58 -4.19 7.23
C SER A 141 -10.53 -5.09 6.00
N ASP A 142 -10.80 -6.38 6.19
CA ASP A 142 -10.77 -7.35 5.09
C ASP A 142 -11.80 -7.02 4.00
N TRP A 143 -12.93 -6.43 4.39
CA TRP A 143 -13.90 -5.87 3.46
C TRP A 143 -13.31 -4.75 2.60
N LYS A 144 -12.61 -3.78 3.19
CA LYS A 144 -11.95 -2.69 2.45
C LYS A 144 -10.92 -3.27 1.47
N ILE A 145 -10.11 -4.23 1.90
CA ILE A 145 -9.12 -4.91 1.03
C ILE A 145 -9.83 -5.62 -0.13
N ALA A 146 -10.92 -6.34 0.14
CA ALA A 146 -11.71 -7.01 -0.90
C ALA A 146 -12.32 -6.03 -1.90
N CYS A 147 -12.80 -4.87 -1.44
CA CYS A 147 -13.31 -3.81 -2.29
C CYS A 147 -12.22 -3.19 -3.18
N ILE A 148 -11.05 -2.87 -2.61
CA ILE A 148 -9.88 -2.37 -3.35
C ILE A 148 -9.54 -3.34 -4.47
N TYR A 149 -9.39 -4.62 -4.13
CA TYR A 149 -9.09 -5.65 -5.12
C TYR A 149 -10.15 -5.73 -6.21
N ARG A 150 -11.44 -5.75 -5.88
CA ARG A 150 -12.52 -5.75 -6.88
C ARG A 150 -12.49 -4.51 -7.78
N GLY A 151 -12.20 -3.34 -7.20
CA GLY A 151 -12.04 -2.08 -7.94
C GLY A 151 -10.94 -2.16 -9.00
N LEU A 152 -9.77 -2.68 -8.63
CA LEU A 152 -8.66 -2.91 -9.56
C LEU A 152 -9.02 -3.91 -10.66
N ARG A 153 -9.75 -4.98 -10.32
CA ARG A 153 -10.18 -5.99 -11.31
C ARG A 153 -11.09 -5.39 -12.37
N LEU A 154 -12.01 -4.51 -11.98
CA LEU A 154 -13.00 -3.88 -12.85
C LEU A 154 -12.46 -2.65 -13.60
N GLY A 155 -11.62 -1.83 -12.97
CA GLY A 155 -11.19 -0.53 -13.49
C GLY A 155 -9.70 -0.39 -13.84
N GLY A 156 -8.85 -1.31 -13.35
CA GLY A 156 -7.39 -1.22 -13.51
C GLY A 156 -6.89 -1.49 -14.93
N TRP A 157 -7.75 -1.93 -15.86
CA TRP A 157 -7.37 -2.22 -17.25
C TRP A 157 -6.95 -0.97 -18.02
N LYS A 158 -7.53 0.20 -17.72
CA LYS A 158 -7.17 1.46 -18.39
C LYS A 158 -5.74 1.85 -18.06
N ALA A 159 -5.41 1.97 -16.77
CA ALA A 159 -4.06 2.27 -16.31
C ALA A 159 -3.04 1.24 -16.81
N TRP A 160 -3.38 -0.05 -16.76
CA TRP A 160 -2.54 -1.12 -17.32
C TRP A 160 -2.18 -0.90 -18.79
N ASN A 161 -3.19 -0.59 -19.62
CA ASN A 161 -2.99 -0.36 -21.05
C ASN A 161 -2.21 0.93 -21.32
N ASP A 162 -2.43 1.98 -20.54
CA ASP A 162 -1.70 3.24 -20.66
C ASP A 162 -0.21 3.04 -20.34
N HIS A 163 0.13 2.30 -19.27
CA HIS A 163 1.51 1.91 -18.98
C HIS A 163 2.11 0.98 -20.03
N LYS A 164 1.31 0.06 -20.60
CA LYS A 164 1.77 -0.83 -21.66
C LYS A 164 2.22 -0.03 -22.89
N LYS A 165 1.39 0.90 -23.34
CA LYS A 165 1.70 1.80 -24.46
C LYS A 165 2.94 2.65 -24.17
N ALA A 166 3.03 3.21 -22.96
CA ALA A 166 4.19 4.01 -22.55
C ALA A 166 5.50 3.19 -22.56
N LYS A 167 5.45 1.93 -22.12
CA LYS A 167 6.59 1.01 -22.16
C LYS A 167 6.98 0.65 -23.59
N GLU A 168 6.00 0.37 -24.46
CA GLU A 168 6.23 0.07 -25.89
C GLU A 168 6.84 1.27 -26.63
N MET A 169 6.46 2.51 -26.29
CA MET A 169 7.04 3.72 -26.90
C MET A 169 8.46 4.04 -26.40
N ALA A 170 8.87 3.48 -25.27
CA ALA A 170 10.18 3.74 -24.65
C ALA A 170 11.21 2.63 -24.93
N ALA A 171 10.81 1.55 -25.60
CA ALA A 171 11.64 0.43 -26.02
C ALA A 171 12.08 0.58 -27.49
#